data_AF-A0A024U3F0-F1
#
_entry.id   AF-A0A024U3F0-F1
#
_cell.length_a   1.000
_cell.length_b   1.000
_cell.length_c   1.000
_cell.angle_alpha   90.00
_cell.angle_beta   90.00
_cell.angle_gamma   90.00
#
_symmetry.space_group_name_H-M   'P 1'
#
loop_
_entity.id
_entity.type
_entity.pdbx_description
1 polymer ?
#
loop_
_entity_poly.entity_id
_entity_poly.type
_entity_poly.pdbx_seq_one_letter_code
_entity_poly.pdbx_strand_id
1 'polypeptide(L)'
;MSTNKDGEPSRRPDDTPFKQQKLKAWQPILTPAWVIGTYFLVGLIFVPIGVVLYQQNLDVVEMAIQYDGLDSSSGLATLGASVQNLSPTSSCSLPNDSDGNSFNLTKHGCIVSFKLQEDMKAPIMVYYQLDNFYQNHRRYVQSRSDAQLRAQPLSSPPTTCDGANETTEFKYNSIDDLPATAVRQKYKLNPCGLIANSLFNDIFWVHSVSLPTGQYLNQTDVYAGNTTVVNLMDQSDLAWKSDLETKFNNYDTLEDDNLYLWQNPKYRWIIPSKVGQEPILNKTAWTKPTTHYGVETERFVLWMRTAGLPNFRKKYGRINTDLPKGTVLRFLISSNFPVQSFEGRKSLVISTLSWYGGQNAFLGLAYIVVGGICILLSLFFFIKHKLSPRKLGDTNYLVWRGNKPT
;
A
#
# COMPACT_ATOMS: atom_id res chain seq x y z
N MET A 1 -14.56 28.87 -54.20
CA MET A 1 -15.60 28.00 -54.79
C MET A 1 -15.30 27.94 -56.28
N SER A 2 -14.95 26.78 -56.82
CA SER A 2 -14.72 26.65 -58.26
C SER A 2 -16.05 26.82 -59.00
N THR A 3 -16.07 27.64 -60.06
CA THR A 3 -17.24 27.81 -60.94
C THR A 3 -17.03 27.02 -62.23
N ASN A 4 -18.07 26.38 -62.76
CA ASN A 4 -18.00 25.69 -64.05
C ASN A 4 -17.93 26.71 -65.21
N LYS A 5 -17.68 26.23 -66.44
CA LYS A 5 -17.51 27.09 -67.65
C LYS A 5 -18.70 28.04 -67.91
N ASP A 6 -19.88 27.70 -67.39
CA ASP A 6 -21.12 28.48 -67.53
C ASP A 6 -21.41 29.41 -66.33
N GLY A 7 -20.45 29.58 -65.41
CA GLY A 7 -20.56 30.51 -64.27
C GLY A 7 -21.29 29.98 -63.03
N GLU A 8 -21.82 28.74 -63.08
CA GLU A 8 -22.49 28.12 -61.91
C GLU A 8 -21.49 27.59 -60.86
N PRO A 9 -21.82 27.63 -59.56
CA PRO A 9 -21.00 27.03 -58.51
C PRO A 9 -20.87 25.52 -58.71
N SER A 10 -19.64 25.04 -58.84
CA SER A 10 -19.35 23.64 -59.13
C SER A 10 -19.78 22.75 -57.96
N ARG A 11 -20.59 21.72 -58.25
CA ARG A 11 -20.98 20.68 -57.28
C ARG A 11 -19.97 19.54 -57.19
N ARG A 12 -18.83 19.64 -57.88
CA ARG A 12 -17.79 18.62 -57.83
C ARG A 12 -17.12 18.64 -56.45
N PRO A 13 -17.02 17.50 -55.74
CA PRO A 13 -16.27 17.42 -54.50
C PRO A 13 -14.80 17.79 -54.72
N ASP A 14 -14.18 18.50 -53.77
CA ASP A 14 -12.77 18.87 -53.92
C ASP A 14 -11.88 17.62 -54.03
N ASP A 15 -10.94 17.65 -54.97
CA ASP A 15 -10.00 16.56 -55.25
C ASP A 15 -8.80 16.61 -54.29
N THR A 16 -9.07 16.48 -52.99
CA THR A 16 -8.03 16.39 -51.97
C THR A 16 -7.83 14.95 -51.51
N PRO A 17 -6.60 14.55 -51.12
CA PRO A 17 -6.34 13.18 -50.64
C PRO A 17 -7.24 12.75 -49.48
N PHE A 18 -7.64 13.69 -48.61
CA PHE A 18 -8.58 13.44 -47.52
C PHE A 18 -10.00 13.15 -48.04
N LYS A 19 -10.56 14.03 -48.88
CA LYS A 19 -11.94 13.89 -49.39
C LYS A 19 -12.10 12.72 -50.35
N GLN A 20 -11.03 12.36 -51.05
CA GLN A 20 -11.01 11.25 -52.01
C GLN A 20 -10.56 9.92 -51.40
N GLN A 21 -10.32 9.87 -50.08
CA GLN A 21 -9.85 8.68 -49.37
C GLN A 21 -8.53 8.11 -49.93
N LYS A 22 -7.65 8.98 -50.43
CA LYS A 22 -6.32 8.66 -50.98
C LYS A 22 -5.20 9.08 -50.01
N LEU A 23 -5.49 9.13 -48.72
CA LEU A 23 -4.46 9.40 -47.71
C LEU A 23 -3.38 8.31 -47.76
N LYS A 24 -2.14 8.71 -47.46
CA LYS A 24 -1.03 7.77 -47.29
C LYS A 24 -1.37 6.83 -46.14
N ALA A 25 -1.60 5.56 -46.45
CA ALA A 25 -1.91 4.52 -45.49
C ALA A 25 -0.89 3.38 -45.58
N TRP A 26 -0.67 2.70 -44.46
CA TRP A 26 0.04 1.44 -44.40
C TRP A 26 -0.96 0.34 -44.07
N GLN A 27 -1.02 -0.68 -44.93
CA GLN A 27 -1.91 -1.84 -44.77
C GLN A 27 -1.05 -3.08 -44.52
N PRO A 28 -0.77 -3.42 -43.25
CA PRO A 28 0.05 -4.57 -42.93
C PRO A 28 -0.67 -5.86 -43.30
N ILE A 29 -0.17 -6.55 -44.33
CA ILE A 29 -0.62 -7.89 -44.67
C ILE A 29 0.20 -8.87 -43.83
N LEU A 30 -0.45 -9.60 -42.93
CA LEU A 30 0.18 -10.59 -42.06
C LEU A 30 0.60 -11.81 -42.87
N THR A 31 1.85 -11.84 -43.33
CA THR A 31 2.42 -13.04 -43.95
C THR A 31 2.94 -14.01 -42.88
N PRO A 32 2.98 -15.33 -43.15
CA PRO A 32 3.46 -16.31 -42.18
C PRO A 32 4.86 -16.01 -41.65
N ALA A 33 5.78 -15.55 -42.50
CA ALA A 33 7.15 -15.19 -42.08
C ALA A 33 7.17 -14.04 -41.06
N TRP A 34 6.37 -12.98 -41.31
CA TRP A 34 6.24 -11.87 -40.36
C TRP A 34 5.64 -12.33 -39.04
N VAL A 35 4.55 -13.10 -39.06
CA VAL A 35 3.88 -13.60 -37.86
C VAL A 35 4.81 -14.51 -37.04
N ILE A 36 5.46 -15.49 -37.68
CA ILE A 36 6.41 -16.41 -37.04
C ILE A 36 7.56 -15.63 -36.39
N GLY A 37 8.14 -14.66 -37.13
CA GLY A 37 9.23 -13.82 -36.66
C GLY A 37 8.82 -12.96 -35.46
N THR A 38 7.64 -12.33 -35.51
CA THR A 38 7.12 -11.52 -34.39
C THR A 38 6.89 -12.36 -33.14
N TYR A 39 6.23 -13.52 -33.23
CA TYR A 39 6.03 -14.39 -32.07
C TYR A 39 7.34 -14.89 -31.48
N PHE A 40 8.31 -15.29 -32.33
CA PHE A 40 9.62 -15.72 -31.88
C PHE A 40 10.36 -14.58 -31.15
N LEU A 41 10.36 -13.38 -31.71
CA LEU A 41 11.03 -12.22 -31.13
C LEU A 41 10.41 -11.82 -29.79
N VAL A 42 9.08 -11.78 -29.70
CA VAL A 42 8.37 -11.48 -28.44
C VAL A 42 8.74 -12.52 -27.38
N GLY A 43 8.70 -13.81 -27.71
CA GLY A 43 9.09 -14.88 -26.80
C GLY A 43 10.55 -14.77 -26.34
N LEU A 44 11.47 -14.49 -27.27
CA LEU A 44 12.89 -14.32 -27.00
C LEU A 44 13.18 -13.14 -26.07
N ILE A 45 12.37 -12.08 -26.11
CA ILE A 45 12.50 -10.93 -25.20
C ILE A 45 11.81 -11.19 -23.86
N PHE A 46 10.61 -11.76 -23.87
CA PHE A 46 9.79 -11.90 -22.67
C PHE A 46 10.32 -12.95 -21.71
N VAL A 47 10.86 -14.07 -22.21
CA VAL A 47 11.39 -15.14 -21.35
C VAL A 47 12.58 -14.65 -20.50
N PRO A 48 13.64 -14.03 -21.05
CA PRO A 48 14.74 -13.49 -20.24
C PRO A 48 14.28 -12.43 -19.23
N ILE A 49 13.41 -11.49 -19.65
CA ILE A 49 12.84 -10.49 -18.74
C ILE A 49 12.10 -11.17 -17.58
N GLY A 50 11.25 -12.15 -17.89
CA GLY A 50 10.51 -12.90 -16.89
C GLY A 50 11.41 -13.68 -15.92
N VAL A 51 12.49 -14.29 -16.42
CA VAL A 51 13.48 -14.97 -15.58
C VAL A 51 14.18 -13.99 -14.63
N VAL A 52 14.63 -12.83 -15.12
CA VAL A 52 15.23 -11.80 -14.26
C VAL A 52 14.26 -11.31 -13.20
N LEU A 53 13.01 -11.01 -13.57
CA LEU A 53 11.98 -10.57 -12.63
C LEU A 53 11.65 -11.64 -11.58
N TYR A 54 11.65 -12.91 -11.97
CA TYR A 54 11.41 -14.04 -11.08
C TYR A 54 12.57 -14.24 -10.10
N GLN A 55 13.82 -14.15 -10.56
CA GLN A 55 15.00 -14.21 -9.67
C GLN A 55 14.99 -13.07 -8.65
N GLN A 56 14.74 -11.84 -9.10
CA GLN A 56 14.63 -10.68 -8.20
C GLN A 56 13.49 -10.83 -7.19
N ASN A 57 12.46 -11.63 -7.48
CA ASN A 57 11.43 -11.96 -6.52
C ASN A 57 11.90 -12.97 -5.45
N LEU A 58 12.71 -13.96 -5.83
CA LEU A 58 13.23 -14.97 -4.91
C LEU A 58 14.18 -14.37 -3.87
N ASP A 59 14.90 -13.30 -4.22
CA ASP A 59 15.79 -12.58 -3.31
C ASP A 59 15.04 -11.74 -2.25
N VAL A 60 13.71 -11.57 -2.38
CA VAL A 60 12.91 -10.83 -1.40
C VAL A 60 12.55 -11.75 -0.24
N VAL A 61 13.07 -11.39 0.94
CA VAL A 61 12.76 -12.07 2.20
C VAL A 61 11.61 -11.33 2.88
N GLU A 62 10.50 -12.02 3.07
CA GLU A 62 9.29 -11.50 3.73
C GLU A 62 8.85 -12.43 4.85
N MET A 63 8.46 -11.86 5.98
CA MET A 63 7.87 -12.57 7.10
C MET A 63 6.68 -11.80 7.65
N ALA A 64 5.56 -12.49 7.90
CA ALA A 64 4.34 -11.93 8.43
C ALA A 64 3.87 -12.75 9.64
N ILE A 65 3.49 -12.07 10.73
CA ILE A 65 2.95 -12.70 11.94
C ILE A 65 1.63 -12.02 12.29
N GLN A 66 0.55 -12.81 12.31
CA GLN A 66 -0.74 -12.39 12.85
C GLN A 66 -0.67 -12.35 14.38
N TYR A 67 -1.08 -11.24 15.00
CA TYR A 67 -0.92 -11.03 16.45
C TYR A 67 -2.25 -10.84 17.22
N ASP A 68 -3.39 -10.90 16.56
CA ASP A 68 -4.70 -10.55 17.13
C ASP A 68 -5.65 -11.72 17.39
N GLY A 69 -5.18 -12.97 17.33
CA GLY A 69 -6.00 -14.19 17.49
C GLY A 69 -5.58 -15.12 18.64
N LEU A 70 -6.51 -15.98 19.09
CA LEU A 70 -6.29 -17.09 20.03
C LEU A 70 -5.28 -18.13 19.49
N ASP A 71 -5.19 -18.22 18.17
CA ASP A 71 -4.21 -19.03 17.44
C ASP A 71 -2.81 -18.42 17.37
N SER A 72 -2.48 -17.48 18.27
CA SER A 72 -1.09 -17.07 18.55
C SER A 72 -0.19 -18.26 18.95
N SER A 73 -0.78 -19.45 19.18
CA SER A 73 -0.11 -20.72 19.46
C SER A 73 -0.45 -21.87 18.47
N SER A 74 -1.36 -21.68 17.51
CA SER A 74 -1.81 -22.74 16.60
C SER A 74 -1.65 -22.32 15.14
N GLY A 75 -0.56 -22.78 14.52
CA GLY A 75 -0.59 -23.05 13.07
C GLY A 75 0.23 -22.16 12.15
N LEU A 76 1.24 -21.45 12.65
CA LEU A 76 2.50 -21.27 11.91
C LEU A 76 3.60 -20.89 12.90
N ALA A 77 4.11 -21.88 13.65
CA ALA A 77 5.52 -21.87 14.02
C ALA A 77 6.35 -22.05 12.73
N THR A 78 6.18 -21.14 11.76
CA THR A 78 7.13 -20.93 10.69
C THR A 78 8.45 -20.68 11.38
N LEU A 79 9.48 -21.40 10.93
CA LEU A 79 10.85 -21.35 11.44
C LEU A 79 11.19 -19.93 11.92
N GLY A 80 11.11 -19.70 13.23
CA GLY A 80 11.48 -18.42 13.85
C GLY A 80 10.41 -17.39 14.22
N ALA A 81 9.12 -17.64 14.06
CA ALA A 81 8.06 -16.71 14.49
C ALA A 81 7.45 -17.10 15.86
N SER A 82 7.26 -16.13 16.76
CA SER A 82 6.49 -16.36 18.00
C SER A 82 5.76 -15.11 18.50
N VAL A 83 4.65 -15.32 19.20
CA VAL A 83 3.91 -14.29 19.92
C VAL A 83 3.91 -14.63 21.41
N GLN A 84 4.28 -13.66 22.24
CA GLN A 84 4.34 -13.81 23.69
C GLN A 84 3.54 -12.71 24.37
N ASN A 85 2.59 -13.07 25.23
CA ASN A 85 1.87 -12.11 26.04
C ASN A 85 2.76 -11.53 27.15
N LEU A 86 2.54 -10.26 27.52
CA LEU A 86 3.29 -9.60 28.60
C LEU A 86 2.90 -10.09 30.00
N SER A 87 1.69 -10.60 30.16
CA SER A 87 1.14 -11.15 31.40
C SER A 87 0.23 -12.34 31.08
N PRO A 88 -0.01 -13.28 32.03
CA PRO A 88 -1.03 -14.33 31.86
C PRO A 88 -2.42 -13.80 31.51
N THR A 89 -2.71 -12.54 31.89
CA THR A 89 -3.99 -11.87 31.62
C THR A 89 -3.93 -10.89 30.45
N SER A 90 -2.78 -10.72 29.79
CA SER A 90 -2.66 -9.83 28.64
C SER A 90 -2.77 -10.60 27.33
N SER A 91 -3.34 -9.98 26.30
CA SER A 91 -3.38 -10.54 24.96
C SER A 91 -3.48 -9.43 23.92
N CYS A 92 -2.74 -9.55 22.82
CA CYS A 92 -2.92 -8.64 21.68
C CYS A 92 -4.25 -8.86 20.95
N SER A 93 -4.92 -9.99 21.19
CA SER A 93 -6.28 -10.22 20.71
C SER A 93 -7.26 -9.33 21.48
N LEU A 94 -8.14 -8.66 20.72
CA LEU A 94 -9.22 -7.82 21.26
C LEU A 94 -10.54 -8.56 21.03
N PRO A 95 -11.02 -9.34 22.02
CA PRO A 95 -12.19 -10.19 21.84
C PRO A 95 -13.49 -9.39 21.66
N ASN A 96 -13.55 -8.17 22.20
CA ASN A 96 -14.67 -7.26 22.00
C ASN A 96 -14.18 -5.93 21.43
N ASP A 97 -14.99 -5.29 20.59
CA ASP A 97 -14.68 -3.96 20.06
C ASP A 97 -14.54 -2.90 21.17
N SER A 98 -15.18 -3.11 22.32
CA SER A 98 -15.05 -2.26 23.51
C SER A 98 -13.66 -2.29 24.15
N ASP A 99 -12.86 -3.32 23.87
CA ASP A 99 -11.48 -3.46 24.34
C ASP A 99 -10.51 -2.62 23.49
N GLY A 100 -10.96 -2.21 22.30
CA GLY A 100 -10.27 -1.27 21.44
C GLY A 100 -10.12 0.11 22.08
N ASN A 101 -9.21 0.91 21.53
CA ASN A 101 -8.92 2.27 21.99
C ASN A 101 -8.55 2.36 23.49
N SER A 102 -8.10 1.27 24.11
CA SER A 102 -7.76 1.25 25.53
C SER A 102 -6.37 1.83 25.81
N PHE A 103 -5.40 1.65 24.91
CA PHE A 103 -3.98 2.04 25.07
C PHE A 103 -3.36 1.49 26.35
N ASN A 104 -3.85 0.33 26.79
CA ASN A 104 -3.39 -0.33 27.99
C ASN A 104 -2.50 -1.52 27.65
N LEU A 105 -1.19 -1.29 27.65
CA LEU A 105 -0.19 -2.30 27.35
C LEU A 105 -0.27 -3.51 28.30
N THR A 106 -0.65 -3.31 29.57
CA THR A 106 -0.75 -4.42 30.55
C THR A 106 -1.92 -5.37 30.27
N LYS A 107 -2.97 -4.91 29.57
CA LYS A 107 -4.11 -5.73 29.16
C LYS A 107 -4.01 -6.21 27.72
N HIS A 108 -3.57 -5.34 26.82
CA HIS A 108 -3.61 -5.58 25.37
C HIS A 108 -2.23 -5.51 24.70
N GLY A 109 -1.18 -5.82 25.46
CA GLY A 109 0.18 -5.86 24.97
C GLY A 109 0.74 -7.27 24.79
N CYS A 110 1.58 -7.43 23.77
CA CYS A 110 2.33 -8.65 23.47
C CYS A 110 3.68 -8.32 22.81
N ILE A 111 4.55 -9.32 22.73
CA ILE A 111 5.83 -9.31 22.03
C ILE A 111 5.74 -10.25 20.85
N VAL A 112 5.98 -9.73 19.65
CA VAL A 112 6.09 -10.51 18.41
C VAL A 112 7.55 -10.66 18.04
N SER A 113 8.03 -11.90 17.90
CA SER A 113 9.43 -12.22 17.62
C SER A 113 9.60 -12.78 16.22
N PHE A 114 10.55 -12.22 15.47
CA PHE A 114 10.99 -12.68 14.17
C PHE A 114 12.44 -13.14 14.25
N LYS A 115 12.69 -14.45 14.11
CA LYS A 115 14.03 -15.01 13.92
C LYS A 115 14.29 -15.19 12.43
N LEU A 116 15.21 -14.37 11.91
CA LEU A 116 15.51 -14.31 10.49
C LEU A 116 16.07 -15.64 9.99
N GLN A 117 15.46 -16.21 8.95
CA GLN A 117 15.94 -17.44 8.31
C GLN A 117 17.02 -17.20 7.25
N GLU A 118 17.09 -15.97 6.76
CA GLU A 118 18.00 -15.50 5.72
C GLU A 118 18.48 -14.08 6.07
N ASP A 119 19.53 -13.62 5.41
CA ASP A 119 20.03 -12.26 5.59
C ASP A 119 19.03 -11.26 4.99
N MET A 120 18.70 -10.19 5.73
CA MET A 120 17.87 -9.11 5.24
C MET A 120 18.72 -7.88 4.95
N LYS A 121 18.74 -7.45 3.69
CA LYS A 121 19.44 -6.24 3.24
C LYS A 121 18.60 -4.99 3.46
N ALA A 122 19.25 -3.91 3.89
CA ALA A 122 18.63 -2.60 4.04
C ALA A 122 18.23 -2.02 2.66
N PRO A 123 17.13 -1.25 2.58
CA PRO A 123 16.18 -0.95 3.65
C PRO A 123 15.19 -2.11 3.89
N ILE A 124 15.03 -2.51 5.15
CA ILE A 124 14.03 -3.49 5.57
C ILE A 124 12.77 -2.74 5.97
N MET A 125 11.67 -3.00 5.28
CA MET A 125 10.42 -2.29 5.50
C MET A 125 9.57 -3.01 6.55
N VAL A 126 8.97 -2.24 7.45
CA VAL A 126 8.01 -2.73 8.45
C VAL A 126 6.62 -2.25 8.04
N TYR A 127 5.69 -3.17 7.90
CA TYR A 127 4.29 -2.90 7.57
C TYR A 127 3.37 -3.47 8.62
N TYR A 128 2.20 -2.86 8.79
CA TYR A 128 1.05 -3.60 9.29
C TYR A 128 0.19 -4.05 8.12
N GLN A 129 -0.39 -5.23 8.24
CA GLN A 129 -1.39 -5.77 7.34
C GLN A 129 -2.74 -5.79 8.05
N LEU A 130 -3.76 -5.31 7.36
CA LEU A 130 -5.16 -5.44 7.74
C LEU A 130 -5.88 -6.26 6.69
N ASP A 131 -6.57 -7.29 7.15
CA ASP A 131 -7.42 -8.13 6.31
C ASP A 131 -8.91 -7.83 6.57
N ASN A 132 -9.72 -8.02 5.54
CA ASN A 132 -11.17 -7.83 5.53
C ASN A 132 -11.63 -6.39 5.89
N PHE A 133 -10.81 -5.36 5.61
CA PHE A 133 -11.15 -3.96 5.88
C PHE A 133 -11.36 -3.16 4.58
N TYR A 134 -12.60 -2.80 4.28
CA TYR A 134 -13.00 -2.24 2.97
C TYR A 134 -12.82 -0.71 2.85
N GLN A 135 -11.58 -0.25 2.73
CA GLN A 135 -11.31 1.18 2.45
C GLN A 135 -11.82 1.65 1.08
N ASN A 136 -12.06 0.73 0.15
CA ASN A 136 -12.51 1.00 -1.21
C ASN A 136 -14.04 1.17 -1.32
N HIS A 137 -14.79 1.08 -0.22
CA HIS A 137 -16.23 1.30 -0.25
C HIS A 137 -16.53 2.77 -0.61
N ARG A 138 -17.42 3.02 -1.58
CA ARG A 138 -17.71 4.36 -2.11
C ARG A 138 -18.01 5.39 -1.00
N ARG A 139 -18.88 5.04 -0.06
CA ARG A 139 -19.26 5.89 1.08
C ARG A 139 -18.07 6.25 1.97
N TYR A 140 -17.17 5.29 2.18
CA TYR A 140 -15.96 5.48 3.00
C TYR A 140 -14.95 6.41 2.28
N VAL A 141 -14.66 6.16 1.00
CA VAL A 141 -13.73 6.96 0.20
C VAL A 141 -14.16 8.43 0.08
N GLN A 142 -15.47 8.66 -0.05
CA GLN A 142 -16.03 10.01 -0.15
C GLN A 142 -16.10 10.73 1.20
N SER A 143 -16.01 10.01 2.32
CA SER A 143 -16.18 10.55 3.67
C SER A 143 -14.91 11.21 4.22
N ARG A 144 -14.62 12.42 3.71
CA ARG A 144 -13.53 13.31 4.17
C ARG A 144 -13.75 14.74 3.68
N SER A 145 -13.03 15.70 4.26
CA SER A 145 -13.00 17.10 3.79
C SER A 145 -11.61 17.47 3.29
N ASP A 146 -11.44 17.55 1.95
CA ASP A 146 -10.16 17.95 1.33
C ASP A 146 -9.79 19.42 1.63
N ALA A 147 -10.76 20.25 2.04
CA ALA A 147 -10.51 21.61 2.49
C ALA A 147 -9.89 21.62 3.90
N GLN A 148 -10.40 20.81 4.84
CA GLN A 148 -9.80 20.65 6.18
C GLN A 148 -8.37 20.12 6.09
N LEU A 149 -8.17 19.08 5.28
CA LEU A 149 -6.85 18.45 5.13
C LEU A 149 -5.81 19.42 4.57
N ARG A 150 -6.21 20.41 3.78
CA ARG A 150 -5.33 21.43 3.19
C ARG A 150 -5.29 22.74 3.97
N ALA A 151 -5.76 22.75 5.22
CA ALA A 151 -5.87 23.95 6.05
C ALA A 151 -6.63 25.12 5.39
N GLN A 152 -7.63 24.82 4.56
CA GLN A 152 -8.44 25.85 3.91
C GLN A 152 -9.57 26.31 4.85
N PRO A 153 -9.93 27.61 4.82
CA PRO A 153 -11.03 28.12 5.63
C PRO A 153 -12.35 27.49 5.18
N LEU A 154 -13.17 27.03 6.14
CA LEU A 154 -14.48 26.45 5.87
C LEU A 154 -15.57 27.51 6.11
N SER A 155 -16.33 27.84 5.08
CA SER A 155 -17.49 28.74 5.20
C SER A 155 -18.74 28.05 5.75
N SER A 156 -18.79 26.72 5.70
CA SER A 156 -19.90 25.91 6.21
C SER A 156 -19.40 24.51 6.62
N PRO A 157 -20.13 23.78 7.49
CA PRO A 157 -19.75 22.42 7.87
C PRO A 157 -19.63 21.52 6.64
N PRO A 158 -18.56 20.72 6.52
CA PRO A 158 -18.37 19.85 5.37
C PRO A 158 -19.47 18.78 5.29
N THR A 159 -20.20 18.77 4.18
CA THR A 159 -21.28 17.81 3.90
C THR A 159 -20.76 16.44 3.48
N THR A 160 -19.50 16.37 3.05
CA THR A 160 -18.86 15.15 2.53
C THR A 160 -18.52 14.16 3.64
N CYS A 161 -18.44 14.58 4.90
CA CYS A 161 -17.97 13.74 6.02
C CYS A 161 -19.02 12.77 6.58
N ASP A 162 -20.16 12.57 5.91
CA ASP A 162 -21.09 11.46 6.14
C ASP A 162 -21.52 11.26 7.62
N GLY A 163 -21.76 12.38 8.32
CA GLY A 163 -22.19 12.39 9.72
C GLY A 163 -21.05 12.23 10.74
N ALA A 164 -19.84 11.88 10.31
CA ALA A 164 -18.63 11.84 11.11
C ALA A 164 -18.03 13.26 11.27
N ASN A 165 -18.84 14.20 11.73
CA ASN A 165 -18.54 15.64 11.73
C ASN A 165 -18.32 16.21 13.12
N GLU A 166 -18.80 15.53 14.16
CA GLU A 166 -18.83 16.04 15.52
C GLU A 166 -18.49 14.92 16.51
N THR A 167 -17.97 15.33 17.67
CA THR A 167 -17.77 14.44 18.82
C THR A 167 -18.33 15.13 20.07
N THR A 168 -18.83 14.32 21.00
CA THR A 168 -19.28 14.77 22.33
C THR A 168 -18.18 14.58 23.39
N GLU A 169 -16.97 14.25 22.95
CA GLU A 169 -15.80 14.06 23.80
C GLU A 169 -15.11 15.40 24.10
N PHE A 170 -13.91 15.32 24.66
CA PHE A 170 -13.15 16.47 25.13
C PHE A 170 -12.17 17.00 24.09
N LYS A 171 -12.01 18.33 24.09
CA LYS A 171 -10.89 19.00 23.42
C LYS A 171 -9.63 18.81 24.26
N TYR A 172 -8.60 18.17 23.71
CA TYR A 172 -7.42 17.85 24.50
C TYR A 172 -6.12 17.94 23.70
N ASN A 173 -5.21 18.81 24.17
CA ASN A 173 -3.87 19.03 23.64
C ASN A 173 -2.76 18.44 24.54
N SER A 174 -3.13 17.80 25.66
CA SER A 174 -2.21 17.14 26.59
C SER A 174 -2.21 15.62 26.40
N ILE A 175 -1.20 14.95 26.95
CA ILE A 175 -1.06 13.51 27.02
C ILE A 175 -1.61 12.91 28.33
N ASP A 176 -2.09 13.73 29.26
CA ASP A 176 -2.61 13.26 30.56
C ASP A 176 -4.06 12.78 30.48
N ASP A 177 -4.42 11.72 31.20
CA ASP A 177 -5.81 11.27 31.21
C ASP A 177 -6.71 12.28 31.93
N LEU A 178 -7.88 12.54 31.34
CA LEU A 178 -8.85 13.46 31.92
C LEU A 178 -9.52 12.85 33.17
N PRO A 179 -9.78 13.66 34.21
CA PRO A 179 -10.58 13.21 35.33
C PRO A 179 -12.00 12.86 34.87
N ALA A 180 -12.59 11.82 35.46
CA ALA A 180 -13.92 11.32 35.10
C ALA A 180 -15.05 12.37 35.21
N THR A 181 -14.80 13.47 35.94
CA THR A 181 -15.73 14.59 36.18
C THR A 181 -15.64 15.71 35.15
N ALA A 182 -14.78 15.59 34.13
CA ALA A 182 -14.65 16.62 33.11
C ALA A 182 -15.97 16.85 32.36
N VAL A 183 -16.30 18.12 32.09
CA VAL A 183 -17.53 18.52 31.40
C VAL A 183 -17.40 18.20 29.90
N ARG A 184 -18.29 17.34 29.40
CA ARG A 184 -18.36 17.00 27.98
C ARG A 184 -19.01 18.13 27.19
N GLN A 185 -18.38 18.53 26.10
CA GLN A 185 -18.90 19.54 25.18
C GLN A 185 -18.97 18.95 23.78
N LYS A 186 -19.85 19.50 22.95
CA LYS A 186 -19.94 19.10 21.55
C LYS A 186 -18.93 19.92 20.76
N TYR A 187 -18.05 19.23 20.04
CA TYR A 187 -17.06 19.87 19.19
C TYR A 187 -17.12 19.32 17.77
N LYS A 188 -16.73 20.16 16.81
CA LYS A 188 -16.59 19.75 15.41
C LYS A 188 -15.27 19.01 15.21
N LEU A 189 -15.33 17.91 14.48
CA LEU A 189 -14.16 17.11 14.13
C LEU A 189 -13.35 17.83 13.06
N ASN A 190 -12.04 17.85 13.28
CA ASN A 190 -11.08 18.36 12.32
C ASN A 190 -9.82 17.50 12.42
N PRO A 191 -9.52 16.64 11.43
CA PRO A 191 -10.32 16.37 10.23
C PRO A 191 -11.57 15.54 10.54
N CYS A 192 -12.64 15.77 9.78
CA CYS A 192 -13.85 14.96 9.80
C CYS A 192 -13.82 13.79 8.81
N GLY A 193 -14.79 12.89 8.95
CA GLY A 193 -15.06 11.81 8.00
C GLY A 193 -14.60 10.43 8.47
N LEU A 194 -15.18 9.39 7.88
CA LEU A 194 -14.98 7.99 8.27
C LEU A 194 -13.51 7.57 8.17
N ILE A 195 -12.78 8.07 7.18
CA ILE A 195 -11.37 7.69 6.96
C ILE A 195 -10.50 8.11 8.14
N ALA A 196 -10.58 9.38 8.54
CA ALA A 196 -9.80 9.91 9.67
C ALA A 196 -10.23 9.26 10.99
N ASN A 197 -11.52 8.99 11.12
CA ASN A 197 -12.10 8.43 12.33
C ASN A 197 -11.73 6.98 12.59
N SER A 198 -11.58 6.16 11.55
CA SER A 198 -11.14 4.78 11.68
C SER A 198 -9.61 4.62 11.54
N LEU A 199 -8.82 5.61 11.94
CA LEU A 199 -7.36 5.57 11.90
C LEU A 199 -6.81 4.34 12.63
N PHE A 200 -5.97 3.57 11.94
CA PHE A 200 -5.26 2.45 12.55
C PHE A 200 -4.36 2.94 13.69
N ASN A 201 -4.57 2.39 14.89
CA ASN A 201 -4.01 2.94 16.12
C ASN A 201 -3.25 1.94 17.00
N ASP A 202 -2.91 0.77 16.48
CA ASP A 202 -1.90 -0.06 17.14
C ASP A 202 -0.54 0.63 17.07
N ILE A 203 0.28 0.34 18.08
CA ILE A 203 1.62 0.88 18.19
C ILE A 203 2.62 -0.25 18.25
N PHE A 204 3.65 -0.17 17.42
CA PHE A 204 4.77 -1.10 17.38
C PHE A 204 6.06 -0.38 17.79
N TRP A 205 6.85 -1.02 18.64
CA TRP A 205 8.21 -0.60 18.98
C TRP A 205 9.17 -1.77 18.82
N VAL A 206 10.38 -1.51 18.36
CA VAL A 206 11.45 -2.52 18.48
C VAL A 206 11.78 -2.66 19.97
N HIS A 207 11.52 -3.83 20.53
CA HIS A 207 11.69 -4.14 21.95
C HIS A 207 13.10 -4.64 22.27
N SER A 208 13.59 -5.58 21.48
CA SER A 208 14.94 -6.11 21.65
C SER A 208 15.45 -6.72 20.35
N VAL A 209 16.78 -6.80 20.25
CA VAL A 209 17.47 -7.50 19.18
C VAL A 209 18.42 -8.50 19.81
N SER A 210 18.36 -9.75 19.37
CA SER A 210 19.38 -10.76 19.68
C SER A 210 20.16 -11.07 18.42
N LEU A 211 21.46 -10.82 18.44
CA LEU A 211 22.35 -11.07 17.32
C LEU A 211 22.77 -12.55 17.28
N PRO A 212 23.16 -13.08 16.10
CA PRO A 212 23.68 -14.45 15.97
C PRO A 212 24.95 -14.69 16.80
N THR A 213 25.67 -13.62 17.13
CA THR A 213 26.85 -13.64 18.00
C THR A 213 26.53 -13.93 19.47
N GLY A 214 25.24 -13.99 19.84
CA GLY A 214 24.77 -14.19 21.22
C GLY A 214 24.53 -12.90 22.00
N GLN A 215 24.84 -11.73 21.41
CA GLN A 215 24.58 -10.44 22.04
C GLN A 215 23.08 -10.13 22.10
N TYR A 216 22.59 -9.76 23.27
CA TYR A 216 21.21 -9.32 23.50
C TYR A 216 21.19 -7.82 23.81
N LEU A 217 20.35 -7.07 23.09
CA LEU A 217 20.22 -5.61 23.19
C LEU A 217 18.76 -5.25 23.48
N ASN A 218 18.53 -4.51 24.56
CA ASN A 218 17.24 -3.94 24.94
C ASN A 218 16.94 -2.63 24.20
N GLN A 219 15.71 -2.13 24.33
CA GLN A 219 15.22 -0.88 23.69
C GLN A 219 16.17 0.32 23.82
N THR A 220 16.82 0.47 24.97
CA THR A 220 17.69 1.61 25.30
C THR A 220 19.14 1.39 24.89
N ASP A 221 19.52 0.16 24.56
CA ASP A 221 20.90 -0.17 24.21
C ASP A 221 21.23 0.31 22.79
N VAL A 222 22.51 0.56 22.52
CA VAL A 222 22.98 1.03 21.22
C VAL A 222 23.24 -0.15 20.29
N TYR A 223 22.59 -0.13 19.14
CA TYR A 223 22.82 -1.01 18.00
C TYR A 223 23.78 -0.35 17.00
N ALA A 224 24.76 -1.11 16.51
CA ALA A 224 25.73 -0.68 15.49
C ALA A 224 26.43 0.68 15.80
N GLY A 225 26.59 1.02 17.09
CA GLY A 225 27.40 2.15 17.58
C GLY A 225 26.78 3.55 17.49
N ASN A 226 25.59 3.73 16.91
CA ASN A 226 25.02 5.08 16.72
C ASN A 226 23.50 5.22 16.95
N THR A 227 22.76 4.10 17.05
CA THR A 227 21.29 4.13 17.08
C THR A 227 20.79 3.26 18.22
N THR A 228 19.89 3.74 19.07
CA THR A 228 19.27 2.88 20.09
C THR A 228 18.35 1.87 19.44
N VAL A 229 18.18 0.68 20.03
CA VAL A 229 17.36 -0.39 19.47
C VAL A 229 15.93 0.07 19.16
N VAL A 230 15.30 0.85 20.04
CA VAL A 230 13.95 1.38 19.78
C VAL A 230 13.90 2.27 18.52
N ASN A 231 15.00 2.96 18.21
CA ASN A 231 15.17 3.84 17.06
C ASN A 231 15.70 3.13 15.80
N LEU A 232 15.92 1.82 15.88
CA LEU A 232 16.32 1.00 14.73
C LEU A 232 15.24 1.02 13.64
N MET A 233 13.97 1.08 14.05
CA MET A 233 12.84 1.33 13.16
C MET A 233 12.65 2.84 13.01
N ASP A 234 13.18 3.37 11.92
CA ASP A 234 12.97 4.74 11.49
C ASP A 234 11.54 4.93 10.95
N GLN A 235 10.86 5.98 11.39
CA GLN A 235 9.46 6.28 11.05
C GLN A 235 9.33 7.56 10.22
N SER A 236 10.43 8.01 9.61
CA SER A 236 10.49 9.16 8.70
C SER A 236 10.49 8.71 7.23
N ASP A 237 10.06 9.60 6.33
CA ASP A 237 10.13 9.41 4.87
C ASP A 237 9.40 8.13 4.39
N LEU A 238 8.22 7.91 4.97
CA LEU A 238 7.29 6.83 4.67
C LEU A 238 6.23 7.26 3.64
N ALA A 239 5.70 8.47 3.79
CA ALA A 239 4.68 9.07 2.92
C ALA A 239 5.29 9.67 1.65
N TRP A 240 4.46 9.89 0.64
CA TRP A 240 4.91 10.54 -0.59
C TRP A 240 5.11 12.02 -0.34
N LYS A 241 6.27 12.56 -0.76
CA LYS A 241 6.57 13.99 -0.63
C LYS A 241 5.48 14.89 -1.19
N SER A 242 4.92 14.53 -2.35
CA SER A 242 3.82 15.28 -2.96
C SER A 242 2.53 15.29 -2.13
N ASP A 243 2.25 14.24 -1.36
CA ASP A 243 1.10 14.23 -0.45
C ASP A 243 1.34 15.23 0.70
N LEU A 244 2.54 15.22 1.29
CA LEU A 244 2.95 16.13 2.38
C LEU A 244 3.02 17.59 1.95
N GLU A 245 3.46 17.89 0.72
CA GLU A 245 3.65 19.27 0.25
C GLU A 245 2.37 19.95 -0.25
N THR A 246 1.35 19.17 -0.67
CA THR A 246 0.19 19.73 -1.40
C THR A 246 -1.17 19.34 -0.87
N LYS A 247 -1.30 18.21 -0.16
CA LYS A 247 -2.61 17.66 0.24
C LYS A 247 -2.89 17.75 1.73
N PHE A 248 -1.84 17.78 2.55
CA PHE A 248 -1.95 17.76 4.00
C PHE A 248 -1.16 18.90 4.58
N ASN A 249 -1.85 19.91 5.11
CA ASN A 249 -1.23 21.08 5.73
C ASN A 249 -1.88 21.36 7.07
N ASN A 250 -1.07 21.84 8.01
CA ASN A 250 -1.56 22.34 9.26
C ASN A 250 -2.07 23.78 9.18
N TYR A 251 -3.09 24.10 9.99
CA TYR A 251 -3.54 25.49 10.14
C TYR A 251 -2.46 26.31 10.87
N ASP A 252 -2.14 27.50 10.33
CA ASP A 252 -1.13 28.40 10.90
C ASP A 252 -1.51 28.89 12.31
N THR A 253 -2.82 29.09 12.54
CA THR A 253 -3.38 29.49 13.84
C THR A 253 -4.41 28.49 14.32
N LEU A 254 -4.18 27.96 15.51
CA LEU A 254 -5.09 27.03 16.19
C LEU A 254 -6.17 27.82 16.94
N GLU A 255 -7.09 28.43 16.20
CA GLU A 255 -8.34 28.94 16.79
C GLU A 255 -9.22 27.78 17.30
N ASP A 256 -10.22 28.09 18.13
CA ASP A 256 -10.96 27.04 18.82
C ASP A 256 -11.66 26.04 17.87
N ASP A 257 -12.11 26.54 16.71
CA ASP A 257 -12.76 25.79 15.64
C ASP A 257 -11.78 25.14 14.65
N ASN A 258 -10.49 25.51 14.69
CA ASN A 258 -9.44 25.01 13.78
C ASN A 258 -8.46 24.05 14.47
N LEU A 259 -8.62 23.80 15.78
CA LEU A 259 -7.81 22.80 16.48
C LEU A 259 -8.08 21.40 15.92
N TYR A 260 -7.02 20.59 15.79
CA TYR A 260 -7.19 19.16 15.56
C TYR A 260 -7.99 18.51 16.66
N LEU A 261 -9.12 17.96 16.26
CA LEU A 261 -9.99 17.21 17.11
C LEU A 261 -10.35 15.90 16.45
N TRP A 262 -9.79 14.85 17.02
CA TRP A 262 -9.99 13.48 16.61
C TRP A 262 -11.23 12.89 17.28
N GLN A 263 -11.93 11.99 16.60
CA GLN A 263 -13.06 11.28 17.22
C GLN A 263 -12.61 10.49 18.44
N ASN A 264 -11.45 9.84 18.36
CA ASN A 264 -10.82 9.18 19.50
C ASN A 264 -9.77 10.12 20.13
N PRO A 265 -10.00 10.65 21.34
CA PRO A 265 -9.07 11.58 21.99
C PRO A 265 -7.71 10.92 22.28
N LYS A 266 -7.65 9.58 22.35
CA LYS A 266 -6.39 8.85 22.53
C LYS A 266 -5.54 8.78 21.26
N TYR A 267 -5.99 9.30 20.12
CA TYR A 267 -5.13 9.50 18.96
C TYR A 267 -3.94 10.43 19.25
N ARG A 268 -3.95 11.20 20.34
CA ARG A 268 -2.76 11.89 20.88
C ARG A 268 -1.52 11.02 21.08
N TRP A 269 -1.70 9.70 21.24
CA TRP A 269 -0.59 8.74 21.41
C TRP A 269 0.02 8.32 20.08
N ILE A 270 -0.67 8.56 18.98
CA ILE A 270 -0.25 8.18 17.63
C ILE A 270 -0.02 9.38 16.70
N ILE A 271 -0.66 10.52 17.00
CA ILE A 271 -0.56 11.79 16.30
C ILE A 271 -0.04 12.84 17.28
N PRO A 272 1.16 13.39 17.06
CA PRO A 272 1.71 14.43 17.92
C PRO A 272 0.98 15.77 17.73
N SER A 273 1.08 16.62 18.74
CA SER A 273 0.40 17.93 18.79
C SER A 273 1.28 19.10 18.37
N LYS A 274 2.60 18.90 18.31
CA LYS A 274 3.58 19.91 17.90
C LYS A 274 4.83 19.28 17.30
N VAL A 275 5.59 20.09 16.58
CA VAL A 275 6.96 19.76 16.16
C VAL A 275 7.89 19.75 17.38
N GLY A 276 8.85 18.84 17.41
CA GLY A 276 9.79 18.65 18.51
C GLY A 276 9.16 18.03 19.76
N GLN A 277 8.01 17.36 19.64
CA GLN A 277 7.42 16.65 20.77
C GLN A 277 8.24 15.40 21.09
N GLU A 278 8.75 15.34 22.32
CA GLU A 278 9.54 14.19 22.78
C GLU A 278 8.69 12.92 22.89
N PRO A 279 9.27 11.75 22.56
CA PRO A 279 8.60 10.46 22.71
C PRO A 279 8.53 10.03 24.19
N ILE A 280 7.48 9.29 24.52
CA ILE A 280 7.37 8.56 25.79
C ILE A 280 7.47 7.08 25.47
N LEU A 281 8.53 6.46 25.99
CA LEU A 281 8.83 5.05 25.77
C LEU A 281 7.63 4.17 26.12
N ASN A 282 7.30 3.23 25.22
CA ASN A 282 6.20 2.28 25.35
C ASN A 282 4.80 2.93 25.53
N LYS A 283 4.65 4.20 25.11
CA LYS A 283 3.37 4.93 25.17
C LYS A 283 3.05 5.67 23.88
N THR A 284 3.99 6.45 23.35
CA THR A 284 3.80 7.18 22.08
C THR A 284 4.27 6.37 20.89
N ALA A 285 3.65 6.57 19.73
CA ALA A 285 4.00 5.84 18.52
C ALA A 285 5.29 6.28 17.84
N TRP A 286 5.70 7.54 18.06
CA TRP A 286 6.99 8.05 17.60
C TRP A 286 8.10 7.71 18.60
N THR A 287 9.33 7.50 18.08
CA THR A 287 10.51 7.13 18.87
C THR A 287 11.61 8.19 18.88
N LYS A 288 11.46 9.23 18.04
CA LYS A 288 12.34 10.41 17.94
C LYS A 288 11.51 11.68 18.09
N PRO A 289 12.13 12.84 18.42
CA PRO A 289 11.44 14.12 18.39
C PRO A 289 10.74 14.33 17.03
N THR A 290 9.48 14.74 17.09
CA THR A 290 8.61 14.78 15.90
C THR A 290 8.99 15.91 14.95
N THR A 291 8.98 15.65 13.65
CA THR A 291 9.19 16.68 12.61
C THR A 291 7.87 17.25 12.09
N HIS A 292 6.82 16.43 12.10
CA HIS A 292 5.47 16.78 11.68
C HIS A 292 4.47 16.53 12.81
N TYR A 293 3.31 17.17 12.74
CA TYR A 293 2.23 17.02 13.71
C TYR A 293 0.87 17.14 13.04
N GLY A 294 -0.20 16.80 13.77
CA GLY A 294 -1.56 16.92 13.22
C GLY A 294 -1.75 16.09 11.95
N VAL A 295 -2.37 16.68 10.93
CA VAL A 295 -2.66 16.01 9.64
C VAL A 295 -1.43 15.83 8.75
N GLU A 296 -0.33 16.52 9.03
CA GLU A 296 0.95 16.33 8.33
C GLU A 296 1.71 15.08 8.82
N THR A 297 1.26 14.46 9.91
CA THR A 297 1.89 13.26 10.45
C THR A 297 1.87 12.15 9.39
N GLU A 298 3.02 11.63 9.00
CA GLU A 298 3.13 10.69 7.88
C GLU A 298 2.26 9.43 8.02
N ARG A 299 2.11 8.91 9.25
CA ARG A 299 1.23 7.77 9.54
C ARG A 299 -0.24 8.10 9.24
N PHE A 300 -0.68 9.32 9.53
CA PHE A 300 -2.01 9.80 9.20
C PHE A 300 -2.17 9.93 7.68
N VAL A 301 -1.21 10.56 7.01
CA VAL A 301 -1.20 10.71 5.53
C VAL A 301 -1.29 9.35 4.83
N LEU A 302 -0.50 8.37 5.28
CA LEU A 302 -0.54 7.01 4.77
C LEU A 302 -1.89 6.33 4.99
N TRP A 303 -2.55 6.59 6.11
CA TRP A 303 -3.89 6.07 6.38
C TRP A 303 -4.95 6.69 5.45
N MET A 304 -4.91 8.01 5.28
CA MET A 304 -5.83 8.77 4.43
C MET A 304 -5.77 8.37 2.96
N ARG A 305 -4.66 7.77 2.52
CA ARG A 305 -4.54 7.12 1.22
C ARG A 305 -5.22 5.75 1.23
N THR A 306 -6.47 5.68 0.79
CA THR A 306 -7.28 4.45 0.78
C THR A 306 -6.65 3.33 -0.05
N ALA A 307 -6.70 2.10 0.47
CA ALA A 307 -6.32 0.90 -0.26
C ALA A 307 -7.39 0.52 -1.31
N GLY A 308 -6.96 -0.10 -2.42
CA GLY A 308 -7.86 -0.58 -3.47
C GLY A 308 -8.50 -1.94 -3.19
N LEU A 309 -7.93 -2.72 -2.27
CA LEU A 309 -8.35 -4.08 -1.90
C LEU A 309 -8.63 -4.15 -0.39
N PRO A 310 -9.47 -5.10 0.08
CA PRO A 310 -9.81 -5.25 1.50
C PRO A 310 -8.65 -5.79 2.36
N ASN A 311 -7.74 -6.53 1.74
CA ASN A 311 -6.50 -6.98 2.37
C ASN A 311 -5.39 -6.08 1.86
N PHE A 312 -4.78 -5.31 2.76
CA PHE A 312 -3.77 -4.34 2.38
C PHE A 312 -2.70 -4.19 3.44
N ARG A 313 -1.57 -3.65 3.00
CA ARG A 313 -0.43 -3.31 3.85
C ARG A 313 -0.19 -1.81 3.79
N LYS A 314 0.21 -1.24 4.92
CA LYS A 314 0.65 0.15 5.02
C LYS A 314 1.96 0.20 5.78
N LYS A 315 2.87 1.06 5.30
CA LYS A 315 4.19 1.24 5.92
C LYS A 315 4.01 1.75 7.35
N TYR A 316 4.80 1.22 8.27
CA TYR A 316 4.89 1.70 9.64
C TYR A 316 6.28 2.27 9.96
N GLY A 317 7.32 1.69 9.36
CA GLY A 317 8.69 2.15 9.52
C GLY A 317 9.65 1.42 8.59
N ARG A 318 10.93 1.75 8.68
CA ARG A 318 12.02 1.10 7.94
C ARG A 318 13.24 0.92 8.84
N ILE A 319 14.00 -0.13 8.61
CA ILE A 319 15.29 -0.39 9.25
C ILE A 319 16.37 -0.24 8.18
N ASN A 320 17.24 0.76 8.36
CA ASN A 320 18.26 1.14 7.38
C ASN A 320 19.62 0.45 7.62
N THR A 321 19.60 -0.71 8.28
CA THR A 321 20.79 -1.52 8.57
C THR A 321 20.54 -2.95 8.17
N ASP A 322 21.53 -3.60 7.57
CA ASP A 322 21.47 -5.03 7.28
C ASP A 322 21.31 -5.84 8.57
N LEU A 323 20.45 -6.86 8.51
CA LEU A 323 20.26 -7.80 9.62
C LEU A 323 20.69 -9.20 9.17
N PRO A 324 21.69 -9.81 9.85
CA PRO A 324 22.16 -11.13 9.47
C PRO A 324 21.16 -12.22 9.84
N LYS A 325 21.20 -13.33 9.11
CA LYS A 325 20.49 -14.56 9.41
C LYS A 325 20.72 -14.98 10.84
N GLY A 326 19.65 -15.44 11.51
CA GLY A 326 19.67 -15.84 12.90
C GLY A 326 19.42 -14.71 13.90
N THR A 327 19.40 -13.45 13.44
CA THR A 327 18.97 -12.32 14.28
C THR A 327 17.54 -12.54 14.75
N VAL A 328 17.26 -12.31 16.02
CA VAL A 328 15.90 -12.31 16.59
C VAL A 328 15.48 -10.89 16.87
N LEU A 329 14.58 -10.37 16.06
CA LEU A 329 13.98 -9.05 16.17
C LEU A 329 12.64 -9.16 16.91
N ARG A 330 12.52 -8.51 18.06
CA ARG A 330 11.28 -8.55 18.86
C ARG A 330 10.60 -7.20 18.85
N PHE A 331 9.31 -7.18 18.53
CA PHE A 331 8.47 -5.99 18.57
C PHE A 331 7.52 -6.05 19.75
N LEU A 332 7.51 -4.99 20.55
CA LEU A 332 6.46 -4.75 21.54
C LEU A 332 5.28 -4.12 20.82
N ILE A 333 4.09 -4.70 21.00
CA ILE A 333 2.86 -4.24 20.36
C ILE A 333 1.89 -3.77 21.44
N SER A 334 1.33 -2.57 21.26
CA SER A 334 0.13 -2.10 21.96
C SER A 334 -1.06 -2.24 21.01
N SER A 335 -1.92 -3.22 21.27
CA SER A 335 -3.10 -3.52 20.46
C SER A 335 -4.28 -2.66 20.90
N ASN A 336 -4.79 -1.84 19.98
CA ASN A 336 -5.85 -0.84 20.20
C ASN A 336 -6.94 -0.87 19.13
N PHE A 337 -6.64 -1.37 17.93
CA PHE A 337 -7.53 -1.36 16.79
C PHE A 337 -8.40 -2.62 16.80
N PRO A 338 -9.71 -2.52 17.08
CA PRO A 338 -10.59 -3.68 17.12
C PRO A 338 -10.88 -4.16 15.70
N VAL A 339 -10.95 -5.48 15.52
CA VAL A 339 -11.24 -6.10 14.22
C VAL A 339 -12.36 -7.14 14.26
N GLN A 340 -12.90 -7.44 15.45
CA GLN A 340 -13.81 -8.55 15.66
C GLN A 340 -15.14 -8.33 14.92
N SER A 341 -15.69 -7.12 14.94
CA SER A 341 -16.99 -6.81 14.30
C SER A 341 -17.03 -6.99 12.80
N PHE A 342 -15.88 -6.99 12.12
CA PHE A 342 -15.79 -7.21 10.68
C PHE A 342 -14.96 -8.44 10.32
N GLU A 343 -14.76 -9.37 11.27
CA GLU A 343 -14.01 -10.61 11.05
C GLU A 343 -12.61 -10.35 10.44
N GLY A 344 -11.99 -9.23 10.83
CA GLY A 344 -10.70 -8.81 10.33
C GLY A 344 -9.54 -9.52 11.02
N ARG A 345 -8.35 -9.33 10.47
CA ARG A 345 -7.09 -9.82 11.04
C ARG A 345 -6.01 -8.76 10.94
N LYS A 346 -5.12 -8.75 11.92
CA LYS A 346 -3.98 -7.83 12.02
C LYS A 346 -2.67 -8.61 12.06
N SER A 347 -1.79 -8.28 11.13
CA SER A 347 -0.44 -8.85 11.09
C SER A 347 0.64 -7.78 11.07
N LEU A 348 1.78 -8.10 11.67
CA LEU A 348 3.01 -7.33 11.53
C LEU A 348 3.86 -8.02 10.47
N VAL A 349 4.36 -7.25 9.51
CA VAL A 349 5.10 -7.77 8.36
C VAL A 349 6.44 -7.06 8.27
N ILE A 350 7.52 -7.81 8.08
CA ILE A 350 8.84 -7.30 7.72
C ILE A 350 9.25 -7.86 6.37
N SER A 351 9.73 -6.99 5.48
CA SER A 351 10.11 -7.38 4.11
C SER A 351 11.30 -6.57 3.62
N THR A 352 12.21 -7.20 2.88
CA THR A 352 13.14 -6.48 2.00
C THR A 352 12.41 -6.01 0.74
N LEU A 353 13.04 -5.12 -0.04
CA LEU A 353 12.51 -4.65 -1.32
C LEU A 353 13.45 -5.03 -2.45
N SER A 354 12.87 -5.48 -3.56
CA SER A 354 13.53 -5.48 -4.86
C SER A 354 13.39 -4.11 -5.52
N TRP A 355 14.11 -3.87 -6.62
CA TRP A 355 14.02 -2.62 -7.38
C TRP A 355 12.61 -2.31 -7.92
N TYR A 356 11.75 -3.33 -8.07
CA TYR A 356 10.38 -3.16 -8.56
C TYR A 356 9.30 -3.35 -7.48
N GLY A 357 9.69 -3.58 -6.22
CA GLY A 357 8.78 -3.65 -5.08
C GLY A 357 8.99 -4.86 -4.17
N GLY A 358 7.96 -5.19 -3.40
CA GLY A 358 7.97 -6.32 -2.47
C GLY A 358 7.80 -7.67 -3.17
N GLN A 359 7.55 -8.71 -2.39
CA GLN A 359 7.44 -10.07 -2.90
C GLN A 359 6.21 -10.23 -3.82
N ASN A 360 6.43 -10.45 -5.11
CA ASN A 360 5.38 -10.77 -6.08
C ASN A 360 5.92 -11.58 -7.29
N ALA A 361 5.76 -12.90 -7.25
CA ALA A 361 6.18 -13.81 -8.32
C ALA A 361 5.35 -13.67 -9.62
N PHE A 362 4.13 -13.10 -9.53
CA PHE A 362 3.15 -13.13 -10.62
C PHE A 362 3.69 -12.47 -11.89
N LEU A 363 4.35 -11.31 -11.77
CA LEU A 363 4.83 -10.58 -12.93
C LEU A 363 5.89 -11.38 -13.69
N GLY A 364 6.91 -11.89 -13.00
CA GLY A 364 7.94 -12.73 -13.61
C GLY A 364 7.36 -13.99 -14.26
N LEU A 365 6.47 -14.68 -13.55
CA LEU A 365 5.79 -15.87 -14.07
C LEU A 365 4.93 -15.56 -15.30
N ALA A 366 4.19 -14.46 -15.31
CA ALA A 366 3.37 -14.05 -16.45
C ALA A 366 4.22 -13.80 -17.70
N TYR A 367 5.37 -13.13 -17.56
CA TYR A 367 6.32 -12.93 -18.67
C TYR A 367 6.86 -14.26 -19.21
N ILE A 368 7.24 -15.19 -18.33
CA ILE A 368 7.73 -16.52 -18.72
C ILE A 368 6.64 -17.31 -19.45
N VAL A 369 5.41 -17.33 -18.92
CA VAL A 369 4.29 -18.09 -19.50
C VAL A 369 3.89 -17.52 -20.86
N VAL A 370 3.68 -16.20 -20.97
CA VAL A 370 3.32 -15.55 -22.23
C VAL A 370 4.44 -15.72 -23.25
N GLY A 371 5.70 -15.51 -22.85
CA GLY A 371 6.85 -15.71 -23.71
C GLY A 371 6.99 -17.15 -24.20
N GLY A 372 6.77 -18.14 -23.32
CA GLY A 372 6.76 -19.56 -23.66
C GLY A 372 5.66 -19.93 -24.65
N ILE A 373 4.44 -19.42 -24.45
CA ILE A 373 3.33 -19.60 -25.39
C ILE A 373 3.69 -19.01 -26.76
N CYS A 374 4.30 -17.83 -26.81
CA CYS A 374 4.73 -17.22 -28.08
C CYS A 374 5.76 -18.08 -28.83
N ILE A 375 6.73 -18.68 -28.14
CA ILE A 375 7.72 -19.58 -28.76
C ILE A 375 7.03 -20.85 -29.30
N LEU A 376 6.12 -21.45 -28.51
CA LEU A 376 5.37 -22.64 -28.94
C LEU A 376 4.50 -22.36 -30.17
N LEU A 377 3.80 -21.23 -30.21
CA LEU A 377 3.00 -20.81 -31.36
C LEU A 377 3.88 -20.53 -32.58
N SER A 378 5.04 -19.90 -32.38
CA SER A 378 6.01 -19.66 -33.46
C SER A 378 6.48 -20.99 -34.08
N LEU A 379 6.84 -21.97 -33.25
CA LEU A 379 7.23 -23.31 -33.70
C LEU A 379 6.08 -24.01 -34.44
N PHE A 380 4.86 -23.96 -33.90
CA PHE A 380 3.69 -24.55 -34.54
C PHE A 380 3.41 -23.93 -35.92
N PHE A 381 3.41 -22.60 -36.02
CA PHE A 381 3.22 -21.91 -37.30
C PHE A 381 4.35 -22.19 -38.28
N PHE A 382 5.60 -22.30 -37.80
CA PHE A 382 6.73 -22.68 -38.63
C PHE A 382 6.57 -24.10 -39.20
N ILE A 383 6.22 -25.08 -38.36
CA ILE A 383 5.97 -26.47 -38.78
C ILE A 383 4.83 -26.51 -39.80
N LYS A 384 3.69 -25.87 -39.52
CA LYS A 384 2.55 -25.81 -40.44
C LYS A 384 2.92 -25.15 -41.77
N HIS A 385 3.68 -24.06 -41.72
CA HIS A 385 4.12 -23.35 -42.93
C HIS A 385 5.06 -24.21 -43.79
N LYS A 386 5.86 -25.09 -43.18
CA LYS A 386 6.75 -26.01 -43.89
C LYS A 386 6.03 -27.26 -44.41
N LEU A 387 5.11 -27.84 -43.65
CA LEU A 387 4.38 -29.06 -44.04
C LEU A 387 3.23 -28.77 -45.02
N SER A 388 2.60 -27.60 -44.95
CA SER A 388 1.46 -27.24 -45.80
C SER A 388 1.53 -25.76 -46.21
N PRO A 389 2.51 -25.38 -47.04
CA PRO A 389 2.65 -24.00 -47.49
C PRO A 389 1.47 -23.60 -48.39
N ARG A 390 0.79 -22.51 -48.04
CA ARG A 390 -0.19 -21.87 -48.92
C ARG A 390 0.48 -20.74 -49.70
N LYS A 391 0.28 -20.71 -51.02
CA LYS A 391 0.72 -19.60 -51.86
C LYS A 391 -0.08 -18.34 -51.52
N LEU A 392 0.62 -17.24 -51.24
CA LEU A 392 -0.02 -15.97 -50.90
C LEU A 392 -0.81 -15.46 -52.12
N GLY A 393 -2.06 -15.03 -51.90
CA GLY A 393 -2.93 -14.56 -52.99
C GLY A 393 -3.41 -15.64 -53.96
N ASP A 394 -3.39 -16.93 -53.57
CA ASP A 394 -3.89 -18.00 -54.42
C ASP A 394 -5.38 -17.84 -54.75
N THR A 395 -5.66 -17.61 -56.03
CA THR A 395 -6.99 -17.37 -56.60
C THR A 395 -7.93 -18.58 -56.49
N ASN A 396 -7.41 -19.78 -56.22
CA ASN A 396 -8.24 -20.98 -56.06
C ASN A 396 -9.11 -20.94 -54.79
N TYR A 397 -8.74 -20.12 -53.81
CA TYR A 397 -9.50 -19.91 -52.58
C TYR A 397 -10.53 -18.76 -52.70
N LEU A 398 -10.65 -18.14 -53.87
CA LEU A 398 -11.68 -17.14 -54.11
C LEU A 398 -13.03 -17.86 -54.25
N VAL A 399 -13.98 -17.51 -53.38
CA VAL A 399 -15.27 -18.19 -53.22
C VAL A 399 -15.99 -18.41 -54.56
N TRP A 400 -15.91 -17.45 -55.48
CA TRP A 400 -16.58 -17.51 -56.79
C TRP A 400 -15.92 -18.44 -57.82
N ARG A 401 -14.67 -18.88 -57.61
CA ARG A 401 -14.03 -19.88 -58.49
C ARG A 401 -14.38 -21.33 -58.12
N GLY A 402 -14.79 -21.58 -56.86
CA GLY A 402 -15.26 -22.88 -56.41
C GLY A 402 -16.67 -23.22 -56.90
N ASN A 403 -17.48 -22.20 -57.19
CA ASN A 403 -18.84 -22.33 -57.73
C ASN A 403 -18.86 -22.17 -59.25
N LYS A 404 -18.15 -23.02 -60.00
CA LYS A 404 -18.48 -23.17 -61.42
C LYS A 404 -19.79 -23.95 -61.53
N PRO A 405 -20.88 -23.38 -62.08
CA PRO A 405 -22.02 -24.20 -62.48
C PRO A 405 -21.52 -25.18 -63.55
N THR A 406 -21.74 -26.47 -63.31
CA THR A 406 -21.52 -27.55 -64.29
C THR A 406 -22.38 -27.36 -65.52
#